data_AF-A0AAD6CTT0-F1
#
_entry.id   AF-A0AAD6CTT0-F1
#
_cell.length_a   1.000
_cell.length_b   1.000
_cell.length_c   1.000
_cell.angle_alpha   90.00
_cell.angle_beta   90.00
_cell.angle_gamma   90.00
#
_symmetry.space_group_name_H-M   'P 1'
#
loop_
_entity.id
_entity.type
_entity.pdbx_description
1 polymer ?
#
loop_
_entity_poly.entity_id
_entity_poly.type
_entity_poly.pdbx_seq_one_letter_code
_entity_poly.pdbx_strand_id
1 'polypeptide(L)'
;MSLDEVLSLGTDLVEQWELLHGCHVTDAHLDARMLQTMTDAVVQVLTLYEVAAEFILGGWDKTEEPHGGAGGSMQLDDSEMTVVSREALRHATMRLGEMLHDIEDDISITGAHSSQSSDHAVEVKQIMSRLLRLLGRINSNDSSLNEKQKHY
;
A
#
# COMPACT_ATOMS: atom_id res chain seq x y z
N MET A 1 -2.73 -0.86 -15.77
CA MET A 1 -1.69 -1.30 -14.85
C MET A 1 -2.23 -2.51 -14.12
N SER A 2 -1.49 -3.61 -14.09
CA SER A 2 -1.87 -4.82 -13.36
C SER A 2 -1.68 -4.61 -11.85
N LEU A 3 -2.31 -5.46 -11.04
CA LEU A 3 -2.08 -5.44 -9.59
C LEU A 3 -0.61 -5.69 -9.25
N ASP A 4 0.04 -6.60 -9.96
CA ASP A 4 1.46 -6.94 -9.78
C ASP A 4 2.37 -5.73 -10.02
N GLU A 5 2.12 -4.94 -11.08
CA GLU A 5 2.84 -3.69 -11.35
C GLU A 5 2.63 -2.66 -10.22
N VAL A 6 1.40 -2.54 -9.71
CA VAL A 6 1.07 -1.63 -8.61
C VAL A 6 1.78 -2.03 -7.31
N LEU A 7 1.76 -3.31 -6.96
CA LEU A 7 2.41 -3.83 -5.75
C LEU A 7 3.94 -3.75 -5.86
N SER A 8 4.49 -3.98 -7.06
CA SER A 8 5.93 -3.84 -7.31
C SER A 8 6.38 -2.39 -7.13
N LEU A 9 5.63 -1.41 -7.66
CA LEU A 9 5.93 0.01 -7.47
C LEU A 9 6.03 0.42 -6.00
N GLY A 10 5.11 -0.06 -5.16
CA GLY A 10 5.17 0.23 -3.73
C GLY A 10 6.27 -0.53 -3.00
N THR A 11 6.62 -1.74 -3.47
CA THR A 11 7.76 -2.50 -2.94
C THR A 11 9.07 -1.78 -3.24
N ASP A 12 9.27 -1.35 -4.49
CA ASP A 12 10.45 -0.60 -4.93
C ASP A 12 10.60 0.71 -4.13
N LEU A 13 9.49 1.39 -3.85
CA LEU A 13 9.50 2.62 -3.05
C LEU A 13 9.97 2.37 -1.62
N VAL A 14 9.45 1.32 -0.98
CA VAL A 14 9.83 0.96 0.39
C VAL A 14 11.29 0.48 0.45
N GLU A 15 11.72 -0.35 -0.51
CA GLU A 15 13.12 -0.79 -0.59
C GLU A 15 14.08 0.39 -0.79
N GLN A 16 13.71 1.35 -1.64
CA GLN A 16 14.49 2.57 -1.83
C GLN A 16 14.57 3.40 -0.54
N TRP A 17 13.48 3.48 0.24
CA TRP A 17 13.48 4.12 1.55
C TRP A 17 14.43 3.41 2.53
N GLU A 18 14.32 2.09 2.65
CA GLU A 18 15.16 1.27 3.53
C GLU A 18 16.66 1.43 3.18
N LEU A 19 16.99 1.51 1.89
CA LEU A 19 18.37 1.75 1.42
C LEU A 19 18.88 3.14 1.81
N LEU A 20 18.06 4.19 1.67
CA LEU A 20 18.42 5.56 2.04
C LEU A 20 18.59 5.69 3.57
N HIS A 21 17.67 5.11 4.33
CA HIS A 21 17.65 5.17 5.79
C HIS A 21 18.76 4.31 6.43
N GLY A 22 19.15 3.21 5.78
CA GLY A 22 20.26 2.35 6.23
C GLY A 22 21.67 2.91 5.97
N CYS A 23 21.81 4.03 5.26
CA CYS A 23 23.12 4.59 4.93
C CYS A 23 23.75 5.31 6.13
N HIS A 24 24.95 4.90 6.57
CA HIS A 24 25.65 5.52 7.70
C HIS A 24 26.04 7.00 7.52
N VAL A 25 25.81 7.58 6.34
CA VAL A 25 26.03 9.01 6.02
C VAL A 25 24.67 9.72 5.92
N THR A 26 23.77 9.47 6.88
CA THR A 26 22.37 9.92 6.88
C THR A 26 22.22 11.44 6.72
N ASP A 27 23.12 12.24 7.31
CA ASP A 27 23.11 13.71 7.22
C ASP A 27 23.28 14.27 5.80
N ALA A 28 23.75 13.46 4.83
CA ALA A 28 23.96 13.91 3.45
C ALA A 28 22.79 13.57 2.50
N HIS A 29 21.89 12.65 2.89
CA HIS A 29 20.90 12.07 1.98
C HIS A 29 19.44 12.31 2.38
N LEU A 30 19.15 12.47 3.68
CA LEU A 30 17.81 12.69 4.21
C LEU A 30 17.57 14.17 4.51
N ASP A 31 17.79 15.03 3.51
CA ASP A 31 17.39 16.43 3.62
C ASP A 31 15.87 16.60 3.44
N ALA A 32 15.36 17.79 3.76
CA ALA A 32 13.93 18.10 3.64
C ALA A 32 13.37 17.88 2.23
N ARG A 33 14.20 18.04 1.18
CA ARG A 33 13.77 17.85 -0.21
C ARG A 33 13.63 16.36 -0.54
N MET A 34 14.53 15.52 -0.04
CA MET A 34 14.42 14.07 -0.18
C MET A 34 13.18 13.57 0.56
N LEU A 35 12.96 14.01 1.80
CA LEU A 35 11.76 13.64 2.58
C LEU A 35 10.46 14.04 1.87
N GLN A 36 10.41 15.22 1.25
CA GLN A 36 9.26 15.61 0.43
C GLN A 36 9.10 14.71 -0.79
N THR A 37 10.20 14.38 -1.48
CA THR A 37 10.16 13.50 -2.67
C THR A 37 9.61 12.12 -2.31
N MET A 38 10.01 11.57 -1.17
CA MET A 38 9.48 10.29 -0.68
C MET A 38 8.00 10.41 -0.29
N THR A 39 7.61 11.52 0.36
CA THR A 39 6.21 11.81 0.67
C THR A 39 5.34 11.87 -0.58
N ASP A 40 5.78 12.59 -1.63
CA ASP A 40 5.09 12.70 -2.91
C ASP A 40 4.96 11.34 -3.61
N ALA A 41 5.99 10.51 -3.54
CA ALA A 41 5.98 9.16 -4.09
C ALA A 41 4.99 8.25 -3.33
N VAL A 42 4.94 8.35 -2.00
CA VAL A 42 3.96 7.63 -1.19
C VAL A 42 2.53 8.04 -1.56
N VAL A 43 2.26 9.33 -1.78
CA VAL A 43 0.93 9.80 -2.24
C VAL A 43 0.51 9.15 -3.55
N GLN A 44 1.45 9.02 -4.50
CA GLN A 44 1.18 8.39 -5.79
C GLN A 44 0.91 6.88 -5.64
N VAL A 45 1.75 6.16 -4.90
CA VAL A 45 1.57 4.72 -4.63
C VAL A 45 0.27 4.47 -3.87
N LEU A 46 -0.04 5.27 -2.85
CA LEU A 46 -1.28 5.15 -2.08
C LEU A 46 -2.51 5.37 -2.96
N THR A 47 -2.45 6.30 -3.92
CA THR A 47 -3.54 6.51 -4.88
C THR A 47 -3.73 5.30 -5.80
N LEU A 48 -2.63 4.66 -6.23
CA LEU A 48 -2.70 3.40 -6.99
C LEU A 48 -3.29 2.26 -6.15
N TYR A 49 -2.94 2.18 -4.87
CA TYR A 49 -3.49 1.19 -3.94
C TYR A 49 -4.98 1.40 -3.69
N GLU A 50 -5.43 2.66 -3.56
CA GLU A 50 -6.85 3.00 -3.45
C GLU A 50 -7.62 2.51 -4.69
N VAL A 51 -7.09 2.77 -5.90
CA VAL A 51 -7.69 2.29 -7.16
C VAL A 51 -7.70 0.76 -7.25
N ALA A 52 -6.60 0.10 -6.87
CA ALA A 52 -6.52 -1.36 -6.83
C ALA A 52 -7.52 -1.96 -5.85
N ALA A 53 -7.70 -1.32 -4.68
CA ALA A 53 -8.70 -1.74 -3.70
C ALA A 53 -10.12 -1.59 -4.25
N GLU A 54 -10.46 -0.50 -4.95
CA GLU A 54 -11.78 -0.39 -5.60
C GLU A 54 -12.03 -1.54 -6.58
N PHE A 55 -11.02 -1.92 -7.37
CA PHE A 55 -11.15 -3.00 -8.34
C PHE A 55 -11.32 -4.38 -7.67
N ILE A 56 -10.56 -4.66 -6.62
CA ILE A 56 -10.64 -5.93 -5.87
C ILE A 56 -11.95 -6.01 -5.08
N LEU A 57 -12.38 -4.90 -4.46
CA LEU A 57 -13.55 -4.87 -3.56
C LEU A 57 -14.87 -4.63 -4.28
N GLY A 58 -14.85 -3.97 -5.44
CA GLY A 58 -16.02 -3.68 -6.27
C GLY A 58 -16.60 -4.91 -6.98
N GLY A 59 -15.92 -6.05 -6.90
CA GLY A 59 -16.29 -7.30 -7.56
C GLY A 59 -15.83 -7.31 -9.02
N TRP A 60 -15.08 -8.35 -9.39
CA TRP A 60 -14.91 -8.70 -10.80
C TRP A 60 -16.27 -9.07 -11.38
N ASP A 61 -16.85 -8.16 -12.16
CA ASP A 61 -18.10 -8.45 -12.84
C ASP A 61 -17.87 -9.58 -13.85
N LYS A 62 -18.72 -10.61 -13.75
CA LYS A 62 -18.54 -11.90 -14.41
C LYS A 62 -18.70 -11.79 -15.92
N THR A 63 -17.60 -11.98 -16.64
CA THR A 63 -17.57 -12.43 -18.05
C THR A 63 -16.22 -13.10 -18.23
N GLU A 64 -16.04 -14.40 -18.52
CA GLU A 64 -16.86 -15.45 -19.12
C GLU A 64 -16.39 -16.83 -18.61
N GLU A 65 -17.29 -17.82 -18.57
CA GLU A 65 -16.94 -19.25 -18.67
C GLU A 65 -16.37 -19.54 -20.07
N PRO A 66 -15.37 -20.42 -20.23
CA PRO A 66 -15.75 -21.81 -20.54
C PRO A 66 -14.82 -22.92 -20.02
N HIS A 67 -15.46 -23.95 -19.47
CA HIS A 67 -15.23 -25.38 -19.72
C HIS A 67 -13.79 -25.93 -19.74
N GLY A 68 -13.48 -26.70 -18.70
CA GLY A 68 -13.05 -28.09 -18.84
C GLY A 68 -11.63 -28.37 -19.35
N GLY A 69 -10.72 -28.65 -18.42
CA GLY A 69 -9.43 -29.28 -18.75
C GLY A 69 -8.60 -29.59 -17.53
N ALA A 70 -8.75 -30.81 -16.99
CA ALA A 70 -7.88 -31.33 -15.94
C ALA A 70 -6.42 -31.40 -16.43
N GLY A 71 -5.56 -30.54 -15.89
CA GLY A 71 -4.12 -30.56 -16.07
C GLY A 71 -3.48 -29.76 -14.94
N GLY A 72 -2.57 -30.39 -14.18
CA GLY A 72 -1.99 -29.87 -12.94
C GLY A 72 -1.21 -28.56 -13.11
N SER A 73 -1.94 -27.45 -13.16
CA SER A 73 -1.45 -26.11 -12.87
C SER A 73 -2.09 -25.70 -11.55
N MET A 74 -1.29 -25.28 -10.57
CA MET A 74 -1.79 -24.55 -9.40
C MET A 74 -2.29 -23.18 -9.89
N GLN A 75 -3.39 -23.16 -10.63
CA GLN A 75 -4.11 -21.95 -10.97
C GLN A 75 -5.10 -21.70 -9.84
N LEU A 76 -4.93 -20.57 -9.18
CA LEU A 76 -5.90 -20.08 -8.22
C LEU A 76 -7.22 -19.83 -8.95
N ASP A 77 -8.33 -20.24 -8.37
CA ASP A 77 -9.62 -19.80 -8.86
C ASP A 77 -9.85 -18.30 -8.58
N ASP A 78 -10.85 -17.69 -9.19
CA ASP A 78 -11.11 -16.24 -9.06
C ASP A 78 -11.30 -15.79 -7.60
N SER A 79 -11.85 -16.66 -6.74
CA SER A 79 -12.05 -16.37 -5.33
C SER A 79 -10.75 -16.44 -4.54
N GLU A 80 -9.91 -17.44 -4.82
CA GLU A 80 -8.56 -17.55 -4.24
C GLU A 80 -7.67 -16.39 -4.70
N MET A 81 -7.75 -16.02 -5.99
CA MET A 81 -7.03 -14.89 -6.58
C MET A 81 -7.44 -13.57 -5.93
N THR A 82 -8.73 -13.38 -5.62
CA THR A 82 -9.24 -12.22 -4.88
C THR A 82 -8.69 -12.16 -3.45
N VAL A 83 -8.65 -13.29 -2.75
CA VAL A 83 -8.11 -13.40 -1.38
C VAL A 83 -6.62 -13.06 -1.37
N VAL A 84 -5.83 -13.65 -2.28
CA VAL A 84 -4.39 -13.40 -2.39
C VAL A 84 -4.12 -11.94 -2.78
N SER A 85 -4.85 -11.41 -3.76
CA SER A 85 -4.73 -10.00 -4.19
C SER A 85 -4.99 -9.03 -3.05
N ARG A 86 -6.03 -9.30 -2.26
CA ARG A 86 -6.40 -8.48 -1.10
C ARG A 86 -5.36 -8.58 0.01
N GLU A 87 -4.85 -9.78 0.29
CA GLU A 87 -3.81 -9.99 1.30
C GLU A 87 -2.51 -9.29 0.92
N ALA A 88 -2.09 -9.41 -0.34
CA ALA A 88 -0.92 -8.75 -0.87
C ALA A 88 -1.07 -7.22 -0.77
N LEU A 89 -2.23 -6.66 -1.14
CA LEU A 89 -2.50 -5.24 -0.99
C LEU A 89 -2.52 -4.79 0.47
N ARG A 90 -3.06 -5.61 1.39
CA ARG A 90 -3.03 -5.33 2.84
C ARG A 90 -1.58 -5.22 3.31
N HIS A 91 -0.77 -6.22 3.00
CA HIS A 91 0.63 -6.28 3.40
C HIS A 91 1.43 -5.11 2.83
N ALA A 92 1.25 -4.80 1.55
CA ALA A 92 1.93 -3.70 0.90
C ALA A 92 1.50 -2.34 1.49
N THR A 93 0.23 -2.19 1.86
CA THR A 93 -0.27 -0.99 2.56
C THR A 93 0.32 -0.88 3.98
N MET A 94 0.53 -1.99 4.68
CA MET A 94 1.18 -1.98 6.00
C MET A 94 2.63 -1.50 5.91
N ARG A 95 3.42 -2.03 4.96
CA ARG A 95 4.81 -1.59 4.74
C ARG A 95 4.92 -0.10 4.41
N LEU A 96 3.98 0.41 3.60
CA LEU A 96 3.91 1.84 3.29
C LEU A 96 3.61 2.69 4.54
N GLY A 97 2.87 2.15 5.49
CA GLY A 97 2.59 2.79 6.78
C GLY A 97 3.81 2.84 7.69
N GLU A 98 4.61 1.77 7.74
CA GLU A 98 5.88 1.74 8.48
C GLU A 98 6.84 2.81 7.93
N MET A 99 7.03 2.85 6.60
CA MET A 99 7.83 3.88 5.93
C MET A 99 7.35 5.31 6.25
N LEU A 100 6.04 5.56 6.23
CA LEU A 100 5.50 6.89 6.57
C LEU A 100 5.75 7.28 8.03
N HIS A 101 5.78 6.30 8.94
CA HIS A 101 6.09 6.55 10.34
C HIS A 101 7.55 6.97 10.51
N ASP A 102 8.48 6.30 9.81
CA ASP A 102 9.89 6.69 9.80
C ASP A 102 10.07 8.12 9.24
N ILE A 103 9.36 8.46 8.16
CA ILE A 103 9.37 9.83 7.60
C ILE A 103 8.84 10.86 8.60
N GLU A 104 7.78 10.54 9.35
CA GLU A 104 7.24 11.42 10.40
C GLU A 104 8.27 11.70 11.50
N ASP A 105 9.00 10.66 11.91
CA ASP A 105 10.07 10.76 12.91
C ASP A 105 11.23 11.62 12.38
N ASP A 106 11.65 11.41 11.12
CA ASP A 106 12.74 12.17 10.49
C ASP A 106 12.38 13.65 10.29
N ILE A 107 11.14 13.96 9.90
CA ILE A 107 10.65 15.36 9.81
C ILE A 107 10.67 16.02 11.20
N SER A 108 10.28 15.27 12.24
CA SER A 108 10.28 15.78 13.61
C SER A 108 11.69 16.09 14.12
N ILE A 109 12.69 15.30 13.72
CA ILE A 109 14.10 15.50 14.07
C ILE A 109 14.72 16.66 13.27
N THR A 110 14.57 16.66 11.94
CA THR A 110 15.16 17.68 11.04
C THR A 110 14.48 19.04 11.15
N GLY A 111 13.24 19.06 11.60
CA GLY A 111 12.33 20.19 11.50
C GLY A 111 12.13 21.03 12.75
N ALA A 112 12.85 20.77 13.85
CA ALA A 112 12.71 21.51 15.12
C ALA A 112 12.99 23.04 15.02
N HIS A 113 13.39 23.54 13.84
CA HIS A 113 13.88 24.91 13.64
C HIS A 113 13.24 25.68 12.47
N SER A 114 12.20 25.17 11.78
CA SER A 114 11.58 25.90 10.65
C SER A 114 10.05 25.79 10.60
N SER A 115 9.39 26.83 10.07
CA SER A 115 7.95 26.86 9.81
C SER A 115 7.50 25.88 8.72
N GLN A 116 8.44 25.39 7.90
CA GLN A 116 8.15 24.47 6.80
C GLN A 116 7.97 23.02 7.32
N SER A 117 8.66 22.67 8.40
CA SER A 117 8.52 21.39 9.09
C SER A 117 7.09 21.10 9.55
N SER A 118 6.39 22.10 10.09
CA SER A 118 5.03 21.91 10.58
C SER A 118 4.05 21.56 9.48
N ASP A 119 4.25 22.11 8.28
CA ASP A 119 3.37 21.84 7.12
C ASP A 119 3.59 20.40 6.62
N HIS A 120 4.84 19.95 6.52
CA HIS A 120 5.17 18.57 6.15
C HIS A 120 4.64 17.54 7.17
N ALA A 121 4.75 17.83 8.46
CA ALA A 121 4.20 16.94 9.49
C ALA A 121 2.67 16.83 9.41
N VAL A 122 1.97 17.91 9.04
CA VAL A 122 0.52 17.88 8.82
C VAL A 122 0.18 17.04 7.58
N GLU A 123 0.94 17.19 6.51
CA GLU A 123 0.77 16.40 5.29
C GLU A 123 0.93 14.89 5.55
N VAL A 124 2.02 14.47 6.20
CA VAL A 124 2.27 13.06 6.54
C VAL A 124 1.13 12.48 7.38
N LYS A 125 0.59 13.24 8.35
CA LYS A 125 -0.58 12.82 9.14
C LYS A 125 -1.84 12.65 8.30
N GLN A 126 -2.05 13.48 7.29
CA GLN A 126 -3.17 13.34 6.37
C GLN A 126 -3.01 12.08 5.51
N ILE A 127 -1.80 11.80 5.03
CA ILE A 127 -1.47 10.59 4.26
C ILE A 127 -1.67 9.35 5.12
N MET A 128 -1.17 9.35 6.36
CA MET A 128 -1.38 8.25 7.32
C MET A 128 -2.88 8.00 7.58
N SER A 129 -3.67 9.07 7.71
CA SER A 129 -5.12 8.96 7.87
C SER A 129 -5.81 8.31 6.65
N ARG A 130 -5.34 8.61 5.43
CA ARG A 130 -5.82 7.96 4.20
C ARG A 130 -5.43 6.47 4.19
N LEU A 131 -4.20 6.15 4.55
CA LEU A 131 -3.69 4.78 4.63
C LEU A 131 -4.50 3.93 5.62
N LEU A 132 -4.75 4.44 6.82
CA LEU A 132 -5.58 3.75 7.83
C LEU A 132 -7.01 3.51 7.33
N ARG A 133 -7.59 4.47 6.61
CA ARG A 133 -8.91 4.31 6.00
C ARG A 133 -8.89 3.20 4.93
N LEU A 134 -7.86 3.17 4.09
CA LEU A 134 -7.68 2.12 3.09
C LEU A 134 -7.55 0.73 3.75
N LEU A 135 -6.70 0.59 4.76
CA LEU A 135 -6.58 -0.65 5.54
C LEU A 135 -7.92 -1.08 6.14
N GLY A 136 -8.66 -0.14 6.71
CA GLY A 136 -10.00 -0.40 7.24
C GLY A 136 -10.94 -0.97 6.17
N ARG A 137 -10.89 -0.46 4.94
CA ARG A 137 -11.71 -0.96 3.82
C ARG A 137 -11.28 -2.36 3.36
N ILE A 138 -9.97 -2.61 3.28
CA ILE A 138 -9.42 -3.92 2.91
C ILE A 138 -9.85 -4.98 3.95
N ASN A 139 -9.79 -4.63 5.24
CA ASN A 139 -10.14 -5.53 6.34
C ASN A 139 -11.65 -5.75 6.51
N SER A 140 -12.48 -4.73 6.28
CA SER A 140 -13.94 -4.83 6.52
C SER A 140 -14.63 -5.83 5.58
N ASN A 141 -14.07 -6.05 4.39
CA ASN A 141 -14.61 -6.98 3.40
C ASN A 141 -14.26 -8.46 3.65
N ASP A 142 -13.49 -8.76 4.70
CA ASP A 142 -13.21 -10.16 5.11
C ASP A 142 -14.45 -10.83 5.72
N SER A 143 -15.32 -10.04 6.33
CA SER A 143 -16.53 -10.47 7.01
C SER A 143 -17.61 -11.00 6.05
N SER A 144 -17.66 -10.53 4.80
CA SER A 144 -18.74 -10.85 3.85
C SER A 144 -18.56 -12.18 3.11
N LEU A 145 -17.32 -12.69 3.03
CA LEU A 145 -17.01 -13.99 2.42
C LEU A 145 -17.27 -15.15 3.40
N ASN A 146 -17.01 -14.95 4.70
CA ASN A 146 -17.24 -15.96 5.73
C ASN A 146 -18.73 -16.22 6.03
N GLU A 147 -19.62 -15.27 5.74
CA GLU A 147 -21.07 -15.45 5.98
C GLU A 147 -21.74 -16.29 4.88
N LYS A 148 -21.18 -16.32 3.66
CA LYS A 148 -21.72 -17.10 2.54
C LYS A 148 -21.32 -18.58 2.57
N GLN A 149 -20.28 -18.95 3.32
CA GLN A 149 -19.85 -20.35 3.49
C GLN A 149 -20.56 -21.09 4.64
N LYS A 150 -21.37 -20.41 5.46
CA LYS A 150 -22.12 -21.04 6.58
C LYS A 150 -23.46 -21.67 6.20
N HIS A 151 -23.88 -21.56 4.95
CA HIS A 151 -25.20 -22.02 4.47
C HIS A 151 -25.14 -23.17 3.45
N TYR A 152 -24.00 -23.86 3.33
CA TYR A 152 -23.90 -25.15 2.63
C TYR A 152 -23.63 -26.29 3.61
#